data_AF-A0A8J3TZX2-F1
#
_entry.id   AF-A0A8J3TZX2-F1
#
_cell.length_a   1.000
_cell.length_b   1.000
_cell.length_c   1.000
_cell.angle_alpha   90.00
_cell.angle_beta   90.00
_cell.angle_gamma   90.00
#
_symmetry.space_group_name_H-M   'P 1'
#
loop_
_entity.id
_entity.type
_entity.pdbx_description
1 polymer ?
#
loop_
_entity_poly.entity_id
_entity_poly.type
_entity_poly.pdbx_seq_one_letter_code
_entity_poly.pdbx_strand_id
1 'polypeptide(L)'
;MESYSVTAEVDLDQAGRPESFRAWCRTYTVSVVGHSWEALLPLWVEENLGKPIEELRVRHYTVLASDSQRSAVVELVARGRQWFVKGFAD
;
A
#
# COMPACT_ATOMS: atom_id res chain seq x y z
N MET A 1 7.12 -10.54 14.51
CA MET A 1 6.79 -10.04 13.17
C MET A 1 6.84 -8.52 13.23
N GLU A 2 7.97 -7.92 12.85
CA GLU A 2 8.13 -6.47 12.88
C GLU A 2 7.55 -5.88 11.58
N SER A 3 6.56 -5.00 11.70
CA SER A 3 6.02 -4.29 10.54
C SER A 3 6.77 -2.97 10.37
N TYR A 4 7.55 -2.86 9.30
CA TYR A 4 8.13 -1.58 8.89
C TYR A 4 7.19 -0.93 7.87
N SER A 5 6.82 0.33 8.12
CA SER A 5 6.02 1.14 7.19
C SER A 5 6.92 2.15 6.50
N VAL A 6 7.07 2.03 5.18
CA VAL A 6 7.90 2.92 4.37
C VAL A 6 7.06 3.55 3.28
N THR A 7 7.21 4.86 3.06
CA THR A 7 6.52 5.56 1.97
C THR A 7 6.92 4.96 0.62
N ALA A 8 5.95 4.79 -0.27
CA ALA A 8 6.17 4.34 -1.64
C ALA A 8 5.60 5.32 -2.66
N GLU A 9 6.25 5.35 -3.82
CA GLU A 9 5.65 5.84 -5.06
C GLU A 9 5.04 4.63 -5.76
N VAL A 10 3.75 4.65 -6.10
CA VAL A 10 3.05 3.49 -6.67
C VAL A 10 2.45 3.90 -8.01
N ASP A 11 2.76 3.13 -9.05
CA ASP A 11 2.13 3.23 -10.35
C ASP A 11 0.94 2.28 -10.40
N LEU A 12 -0.15 2.75 -11.00
CA LEU A 12 -1.42 2.02 -11.10
C LEU A 12 -1.73 1.67 -12.54
N ASP A 13 -2.31 0.48 -12.75
CA ASP A 13 -2.84 0.05 -14.03
C ASP A 13 -4.14 0.80 -14.40
N GLN A 14 -4.69 0.50 -15.58
CA GLN A 14 -5.95 1.10 -16.07
C GLN A 14 -7.16 0.79 -15.17
N ALA A 15 -7.10 -0.26 -14.34
CA ALA A 15 -8.13 -0.63 -13.39
C ALA A 15 -7.90 -0.01 -11.99
N GLY A 16 -6.86 0.81 -11.82
CA GLY A 16 -6.51 1.45 -10.56
C GLY A 16 -5.85 0.50 -9.55
N ARG A 17 -5.24 -0.59 -10.00
CA ARG A 17 -4.51 -1.55 -9.16
C ARG A 17 -3.00 -1.31 -9.27
N PRO A 18 -2.22 -1.60 -8.21
CA PRO A 18 -0.76 -1.46 -8.27
C PRO A 18 -0.14 -2.35 -9.37
N GLU A 19 0.66 -1.75 -10.25
CA GLU A 19 1.47 -2.45 -11.27
C GLU A 19 2.98 -2.38 -10.97
N SER A 20 3.42 -1.29 -10.33
CA SER A 20 4.80 -1.12 -9.86
C SER A 20 4.84 -0.23 -8.63
N PHE A 21 5.90 -0.34 -7.83
CA PHE A 21 6.20 0.66 -6.81
C PHE A 21 7.68 0.87 -6.59
N ARG A 22 8.02 2.03 -6.04
CA ARG A 22 9.37 2.38 -5.61
C ARG A 22 9.41 2.60 -4.10
N ALA A 23 10.29 1.84 -3.43
CA ALA A 23 10.60 1.99 -2.01
C ALA A 23 12.02 1.47 -1.75
N TRP A 24 12.66 1.92 -0.66
CA TRP A 24 14.03 1.52 -0.32
C TRP A 24 15.05 1.73 -1.45
N CYS A 25 14.89 2.80 -2.21
CA CYS A 25 15.72 3.12 -3.39
C CYS A 25 15.73 2.02 -4.47
N ARG A 26 14.69 1.17 -4.53
CA ARG A 26 14.51 0.12 -5.54
C ARG A 26 13.12 0.21 -6.16
N THR A 27 12.99 -0.26 -7.38
CA THR A 27 11.71 -0.41 -8.09
C THR A 27 11.34 -1.89 -8.11
N TYR A 28 10.07 -2.17 -7.85
CA TYR A 28 9.50 -3.50 -7.84
C TYR A 28 8.35 -3.55 -8.83
N THR A 29 8.28 -4.62 -9.62
CA THR A 29 7.05 -4.97 -10.32
C THR A 29 6.15 -5.73 -9.36
N VAL A 30 4.84 -5.53 -9.47
CA VAL A 30 3.88 -6.18 -8.58
C VAL A 30 2.89 -7.03 -9.34
N SER A 31 2.53 -8.14 -8.71
CA SER A 31 1.36 -8.94 -9.07
C SER A 31 0.48 -9.04 -7.84
N VAL A 32 -0.80 -8.71 -7.98
CA VAL A 32 -1.76 -8.86 -6.89
C VAL A 32 -2.00 -10.36 -6.66
N VAL A 33 -1.60 -10.85 -5.49
CA VAL A 33 -1.62 -12.30 -5.15
C VAL A 33 -2.65 -12.64 -4.08
N GLY A 34 -3.41 -11.66 -3.60
CA GLY A 34 -4.47 -11.84 -2.62
C GLY A 34 -5.62 -10.86 -2.81
N HIS A 35 -6.55 -10.86 -1.85
CA HIS A 35 -7.66 -9.92 -1.85
C HIS A 35 -7.18 -8.51 -1.52
N SER A 36 -7.66 -7.52 -2.28
CA SER A 36 -7.65 -6.14 -1.83
C SER A 36 -8.84 -5.91 -0.90
N TRP A 37 -8.65 -5.12 0.16
CA TRP A 37 -9.72 -4.75 1.07
C TRP A 37 -9.64 -3.27 1.44
N GLU A 38 -10.75 -2.71 1.90
CA GLU A 38 -10.83 -1.30 2.31
C GLU A 38 -11.16 -1.20 3.80
N ALA A 39 -10.51 -0.26 4.48
CA ALA A 39 -10.79 0.17 5.83
C ALA A 39 -11.21 1.64 5.82
N LEU A 40 -11.89 2.07 6.88
CA LEU A 40 -12.10 3.47 7.16
C LEU A 40 -11.33 3.85 8.41
N LEU A 41 -10.61 4.98 8.36
CA LEU A 41 -10.00 5.53 9.55
C LEU A 41 -11.06 5.93 10.58
N PRO A 42 -10.76 5.85 11.89
CA PRO A 42 -11.68 6.24 12.94
C PRO A 42 -12.16 7.68 12.77
N LEU A 43 -13.48 7.86 12.69
CA LEU A 43 -14.11 9.17 12.56
C LEU A 43 -14.07 9.99 13.86
N TRP A 44 -13.98 9.31 15.00
CA TRP A 44 -14.02 9.93 16.33
C TRP A 44 -12.66 10.48 16.80
N VAL A 45 -11.62 10.31 16.00
CA VAL A 45 -10.27 10.80 16.30
C VAL A 45 -10.14 12.22 15.76
N GLU A 46 -9.62 13.14 16.56
CA GLU A 46 -9.62 14.59 16.28
C GLU A 46 -8.98 14.91 14.93
N GLU A 47 -7.87 14.25 14.59
CA GLU A 47 -7.16 14.43 13.32
C GLU A 47 -7.99 14.05 12.08
N ASN A 48 -9.11 13.34 12.24
CA ASN A 48 -9.96 12.86 11.15
C ASN A 48 -11.32 13.57 11.07
N LEU A 49 -11.67 14.39 12.07
CA LEU A 49 -12.93 15.11 12.10
C LEU A 49 -13.04 16.07 10.90
N GLY A 50 -14.20 16.08 10.24
CA GLY A 50 -14.50 16.96 9.11
C GLY A 50 -13.81 16.59 7.79
N LYS A 51 -12.96 15.55 7.76
CA LYS A 51 -12.35 15.08 6.51
C LYS A 51 -13.38 14.39 5.61
N PRO A 52 -13.26 14.52 4.28
CA PRO A 52 -14.09 13.77 3.35
C PRO A 52 -13.79 12.27 3.46
N ILE A 53 -14.81 11.44 3.18
CA ILE A 53 -14.72 9.98 3.32
C ILE A 53 -13.57 9.38 2.49
N GLU A 54 -13.23 9.99 1.36
CA GLU A 54 -12.14 9.55 0.50
C GLU A 54 -10.75 9.75 1.12
N GLU A 55 -10.57 10.74 2.00
CA GLU A 55 -9.32 10.94 2.75
C GLU A 55 -9.20 9.98 3.94
N LEU A 56 -10.33 9.44 4.37
CA LEU A 56 -10.43 8.50 5.48
C LEU A 56 -10.37 7.04 5.00
N ARG A 57 -10.60 6.81 3.72
CA ARG A 57 -10.53 5.49 3.10
C ARG A 57 -9.07 5.03 3.04
N VAL A 58 -8.85 3.81 3.51
CA VAL A 58 -7.56 3.12 3.44
C VAL A 58 -7.74 1.88 2.59
N ARG A 59 -6.99 1.75 1.50
CA ARG A 59 -7.03 0.57 0.63
C ARG A 59 -5.79 -0.27 0.85
N HIS A 60 -5.98 -1.56 0.96
CA HIS A 60 -4.92 -2.54 1.23
C HIS A 60 -4.82 -3.50 0.05
N TYR A 61 -3.60 -3.74 -0.42
CA TYR A 61 -3.30 -4.67 -1.51
C TYR A 61 -2.19 -5.62 -1.08
N THR A 62 -2.50 -6.92 -1.04
CA THR A 62 -1.46 -7.94 -0.86
C THR A 62 -0.85 -8.26 -2.23
N VAL A 63 0.44 -8.01 -2.38
CA VAL A 63 1.14 -8.12 -3.66
C VAL A 63 2.42 -8.94 -3.53
N LEU A 64 2.75 -9.67 -4.59
CA LEU A 64 4.08 -10.23 -4.78
C LEU A 64 4.91 -9.16 -5.46
N ALA A 65 5.84 -8.55 -4.71
CA ALA A 65 6.79 -7.59 -5.20
C ALA A 65 8.03 -8.32 -5.71
N SER A 66 8.45 -8.06 -6.94
CA SER A 66 9.66 -8.66 -7.53
C SER A 66 10.60 -7.59 -8.07
N ASP A 67 11.88 -7.74 -7.76
CA ASP A 67 12.97 -7.03 -8.44
C ASP A 67 13.80 -8.03 -9.27
N SER A 68 14.94 -7.61 -9.81
CA SER A 68 15.82 -8.48 -10.61
C SER A 68 16.54 -9.57 -9.80
N GLN A 69 16.47 -9.53 -8.47
CA GLN A 69 17.23 -10.40 -7.57
C GLN A 69 16.34 -11.26 -6.67
N ARG A 70 15.16 -10.77 -6.28
CA ARG A 70 14.31 -11.41 -5.27
C ARG A 70 12.84 -11.06 -5.45
N SER A 71 11.99 -11.90 -4.87
CA SER A 71 10.57 -11.66 -4.70
C SER A 71 10.18 -11.74 -3.24
N ALA A 72 9.22 -10.93 -2.81
CA ALA A 72 8.66 -10.93 -1.47
C ALA A 72 7.17 -10.57 -1.50
N VAL A 73 6.38 -11.17 -0.62
CA VAL A 73 4.99 -10.74 -0.40
C VAL A 73 5.00 -9.54 0.53
N VAL A 74 4.38 -8.45 0.08
CA VAL A 74 4.23 -7.21 0.86
C VAL A 74 2.79 -6.73 0.80
N GLU A 75 2.44 -5.84 1.72
CA GLU A 75 1.18 -5.12 1.68
C GLU A 75 1.43 -3.67 1.23
N LEU A 76 0.76 -3.25 0.16
CA LEU A 76 0.68 -1.85 -0.24
C LEU A 76 -0.58 -1.22 0.35
N VAL A 77 -0.42 -0.10 1.03
CA VAL A 77 -1.49 0.62 1.72
C VAL A 77 -1.64 2.01 1.12
N ALA A 78 -2.76 2.29 0.48
CA ALA A 78 -3.14 3.61 0.02
C ALA A 78 -3.95 4.32 1.11
N ARG A 79 -3.51 5.50 1.54
CA ARG A 79 -4.23 6.38 2.48
C ARG A 79 -4.30 7.78 1.90
N GLY A 80 -5.49 8.20 1.48
CA GLY A 80 -5.65 9.43 0.71
C GLY A 80 -4.77 9.41 -0.55
N ARG A 81 -3.83 10.35 -0.67
CA ARG A 81 -2.89 10.44 -1.81
C ARG A 81 -1.54 9.76 -1.56
N GLN A 82 -1.33 9.18 -0.39
CA GLN A 82 -0.05 8.59 -0.01
C GLN A 82 -0.11 7.07 -0.05
N TRP A 83 1.01 6.47 -0.42
CA TRP A 83 1.19 5.03 -0.41
C TRP A 83 2.29 4.62 0.56
N PHE A 84 2.08 3.47 1.19
CA PHE A 84 3.01 2.88 2.13
C PHE A 84 3.20 1.41 1.78
N VAL A 85 4.43 0.92 1.90
CA VAL A 85 4.74 -0.50 1.89
C VAL A 85 4.85 -0.96 3.33
N LYS A 86 4.08 -1.99 3.68
CA LYS A 86 4.24 -2.78 4.88
C LYS A 86 4.88 -4.10 4.49
N GLY A 87 6.16 -4.24 4.82
CA GLY A 87 6.88 -5.49 4.62
C GLY A 87 6.58 -6.50 5.73
N PHE A 88 6.47 -7.77 5.36
CA PHE A 88 6.60 -8.87 6.31
C PHE A 88 8.07 -9.30 6.28
N ALA A 89 8.79 -9.08 7.38
CA ALA A 89 10.07 -9.74 7.58
C ALA A 89 9.81 -11.19 7.99
N ASP A 90 10.37 -12.13 7.23
CA ASP A 90 10.51 -13.54 7.62
C ASP A 90 11.64 -13.67 8.66
#